data_AF-A0A1L7CPC3-F1
#
_entry.id   AF-A0A1L7CPC3-F1
#
_cell.length_a   1.000
_cell.length_b   1.000
_cell.length_c   1.000
_cell.angle_alpha   90.00
_cell.angle_beta   90.00
_cell.angle_gamma   90.00
#
_symmetry.space_group_name_H-M   'P 1'
#
loop_
_entity.id
_entity.type
_entity.pdbx_description
1 polymer ?
#
loop_
_entity_poly.entity_id
_entity_poly.type
_entity_poly.pdbx_seq_one_letter_code
_entity_poly.pdbx_strand_id
1 'polypeptide(L)'
;MSHIFRSDEVSVGDRVVARRQIDGSYSDVLGHVVELNPLRIRPQEVGGFPSSLPAVEIPQSQLKIIKKLSPRTIRNSDIRAIEVATAAAFPGKEHTWTADGQWLMRAGDGVTGRSNSAAPLGPSAGFNAIPIDEIDEFYARHGLPTRLLLPERLGKPAERLLGPDWELEPEILVMTRELDSLESVPGAEPDPAFEISEQPDKDWLDLYHFRGQALHPAALEYLRHRIEGTLGFGRIRIDGETVAITRGTLTRSGDGTCWLGYSAVEVAADWRRRGLGTRLGAQMLRWGKDNGAKRAYLQVQSRNTPGIALYTKLGFGEHHRHLYATRR
;
A
#
# COMPACT_ATOMS: atom_id res chain seq x y z
N MET A 1 19.57 6.23 6.52
CA MET A 1 18.35 5.82 5.76
C MET A 1 17.61 4.82 6.63
N SER A 2 16.31 4.61 6.44
CA SER A 2 15.59 3.55 7.17
C SER A 2 16.31 2.22 6.96
N HIS A 3 16.48 1.44 8.03
CA HIS A 3 17.07 0.10 7.96
C HIS A 3 16.00 -0.99 7.78
N ILE A 4 14.72 -0.61 7.84
CA ILE A 4 13.61 -1.56 7.91
C ILE A 4 13.11 -1.94 6.51
N PHE A 5 13.07 -0.98 5.59
CA PHE A 5 12.57 -1.19 4.24
C PHE A 5 13.70 -1.42 3.24
N ARG A 6 13.45 -2.30 2.25
CA ARG A 6 14.33 -2.54 1.10
C ARG A 6 15.75 -2.95 1.48
N SER A 7 15.86 -3.78 2.50
CA SER A 7 17.11 -4.38 2.98
C SER A 7 17.47 -5.68 2.25
N ASP A 8 16.61 -6.12 1.32
CA ASP A 8 16.83 -7.26 0.44
C ASP A 8 18.00 -7.05 -0.53
N GLU A 9 18.59 -8.16 -0.98
CA GLU A 9 19.68 -8.13 -1.96
C GLU A 9 19.23 -7.50 -3.27
N VAL A 10 20.15 -6.75 -3.89
CA VAL A 10 19.93 -6.08 -5.16
C VAL A 10 19.90 -7.11 -6.29
N SER A 11 18.87 -7.01 -7.14
CA SER A 11 18.65 -7.85 -8.31
C SER A 11 18.68 -7.06 -9.62
N VAL A 12 18.87 -7.75 -10.75
CA VAL A 12 18.72 -7.13 -12.08
C VAL A 12 17.32 -6.56 -12.23
N GLY A 13 17.22 -5.34 -12.76
CA GLY A 13 15.98 -4.57 -12.89
C GLY A 13 15.70 -3.64 -11.70
N ASP A 14 16.35 -3.85 -10.55
CA ASP A 14 16.14 -2.99 -9.39
C ASP A 14 16.66 -1.57 -9.64
N ARG A 15 15.86 -0.60 -9.19
CA ARG A 15 16.28 0.79 -9.12
C ARG A 15 17.12 0.99 -7.86
N VAL A 16 18.33 1.49 -8.03
CA VAL A 16 19.32 1.63 -6.97
C VAL A 16 20.00 2.99 -6.98
N VAL A 17 20.57 3.36 -5.84
CA VAL A 17 21.66 4.32 -5.75
C VAL A 17 22.93 3.58 -5.35
N ALA A 18 23.98 3.71 -6.17
CA ALA A 18 25.30 3.17 -5.88
C ALA A 18 26.29 4.31 -5.65
N ARG A 19 26.83 4.41 -4.44
CA ARG A 19 27.94 5.30 -4.10
C ARG A 19 29.25 4.62 -4.45
N ARG A 20 30.05 5.29 -5.28
CA ARG A 20 31.40 4.85 -5.68
C ARG A 20 32.45 5.90 -5.36
N GLN A 21 33.70 5.45 -5.20
CA GLN A 21 34.86 6.30 -5.03
C GLN A 21 35.76 6.24 -6.27
N ILE A 22 36.07 7.39 -6.86
CA ILE A 22 36.95 7.55 -8.03
C ILE A 22 37.95 8.65 -7.69
N ASP A 23 39.24 8.35 -7.81
CA ASP A 23 40.34 9.31 -7.59
C ASP A 23 40.20 10.10 -6.28
N GLY A 24 39.88 9.39 -5.19
CA GLY A 24 39.67 9.98 -3.87
C GLY A 24 38.31 10.67 -3.65
N SER A 25 37.53 10.92 -4.71
CA SER A 25 36.22 11.60 -4.66
C SER A 25 35.04 10.64 -4.64
N TYR A 26 33.94 11.01 -3.99
CA TYR A 26 32.70 10.23 -3.99
C TYR A 26 31.73 10.71 -5.07
N SER A 27 31.12 9.76 -5.79
CA SER A 27 30.02 10.03 -6.72
C SER A 27 28.91 8.99 -6.55
N ASP A 28 27.67 9.38 -6.86
CA ASP A 28 26.50 8.50 -6.79
C ASP A 28 25.97 8.22 -8.20
N VAL A 29 25.73 6.95 -8.52
CA VAL A 29 25.05 6.52 -9.74
C VAL A 29 23.64 6.08 -9.37
N LEU A 30 22.64 6.80 -9.87
CA LEU A 30 21.23 6.54 -9.65
C LEU A 30 20.63 5.92 -10.92
N GLY A 31 20.09 4.71 -10.83
CA GLY A 31 19.69 3.99 -12.04
C GLY A 31 19.14 2.59 -11.80
N HIS A 32 19.06 1.79 -12.86
CA HIS A 32 18.58 0.42 -12.82
C HIS A 32 19.74 -0.56 -13.04
N VAL A 33 19.80 -1.61 -12.22
CA VAL A 33 20.81 -2.66 -12.39
C VAL A 33 20.52 -3.44 -13.67
N VAL A 34 21.50 -3.54 -14.55
CA VAL A 34 21.42 -4.36 -15.77
C VAL A 34 22.24 -5.63 -15.68
N GLU A 35 23.27 -5.65 -14.82
CA GLU A 35 24.17 -6.77 -14.60
C GLU A 35 24.75 -6.66 -13.19
N LEU A 36 24.95 -7.79 -12.51
CA LEU A 36 25.48 -7.84 -11.14
C LEU A 36 26.98 -8.12 -11.08
N ASN A 37 27.54 -8.80 -12.09
CA ASN A 37 28.95 -9.15 -12.13
C ASN A 37 29.48 -9.13 -13.58
N PRO A 38 30.18 -8.04 -14.01
CA PRO A 38 30.46 -6.84 -13.22
C PRO A 38 29.19 -6.03 -12.94
N LEU A 39 29.17 -5.26 -11.84
CA LEU A 39 28.02 -4.41 -11.52
C LEU A 39 27.89 -3.32 -12.58
N ARG A 40 26.76 -3.32 -13.30
CA ARG A 40 26.44 -2.30 -14.30
C ARG A 40 25.08 -1.70 -14.01
N ILE A 41 25.05 -0.37 -13.95
CA ILE A 41 23.87 0.41 -13.63
C ILE A 41 23.57 1.34 -14.80
N ARG A 42 22.38 1.20 -15.39
CA ARG A 42 21.87 2.15 -16.37
C ARG A 42 21.30 3.37 -15.67
N PRO A 43 21.82 4.59 -15.90
CA PRO A 43 21.28 5.81 -15.29
C PRO A 43 19.77 5.94 -15.55
N GLN A 44 19.03 6.50 -14.61
CA GLN A 44 17.59 6.71 -14.79
C GLN A 44 17.26 8.01 -15.53
N GLU A 45 16.06 8.07 -16.10
CA GLU A 45 15.38 9.29 -16.52
C GLU A 45 14.65 9.97 -15.34
N VAL A 46 14.13 11.17 -15.60
CA VAL A 46 13.27 11.92 -14.67
C VAL A 46 12.13 11.03 -14.19
N GLY A 47 11.79 11.11 -12.90
CA GLY A 47 10.75 10.26 -12.30
C GLY A 47 11.22 8.84 -11.97
N GLY A 48 12.49 8.50 -12.19
CA GLY A 48 13.02 7.16 -11.91
C GLY A 48 12.69 6.16 -13.00
N PHE A 49 12.49 6.61 -14.24
CA PHE A 49 12.24 5.72 -15.38
C PHE A 49 13.54 5.10 -15.91
N PRO A 50 13.51 3.86 -16.44
CA PRO A 50 14.64 3.33 -17.20
C PRO A 50 14.95 4.26 -18.38
N SER A 51 16.21 4.64 -18.55
CA SER A 51 16.65 5.42 -19.70
C SER A 51 17.15 4.53 -20.84
N SER A 52 17.53 5.16 -21.95
CA SER A 52 18.31 4.55 -23.03
C SER A 52 19.83 4.82 -22.94
N LEU A 53 20.30 5.46 -21.87
CA LEU A 53 21.71 5.80 -21.71
C LEU A 53 22.60 4.54 -21.55
N PRO A 54 23.89 4.61 -21.94
CA PRO A 54 24.84 3.55 -21.67
C PRO A 54 24.90 3.21 -20.18
N ALA A 55 25.01 1.92 -19.87
CA ALA A 55 25.20 1.48 -18.49
C ALA A 55 26.61 1.83 -18.01
N VAL A 56 26.69 2.32 -16.78
CA VAL A 56 27.94 2.63 -16.09
C VAL A 56 28.37 1.39 -15.33
N GLU A 57 29.55 0.87 -15.66
CA GLU A 57 30.21 -0.17 -14.86
C GLU A 57 30.79 0.43 -13.59
N ILE A 58 30.61 -0.26 -12.47
CA ILE A 58 31.17 0.11 -11.17
C ILE A 58 32.02 -1.07 -10.67
N PRO A 59 33.36 -0.97 -10.78
CA PRO A 59 34.26 -1.97 -10.22
C PRO A 59 34.01 -2.19 -8.73
N GLN A 60 34.13 -3.43 -8.26
CA GLN A 60 33.92 -3.78 -6.85
C GLN A 60 34.83 -2.99 -5.91
N SER A 61 36.06 -2.67 -6.33
CA SER A 61 37.00 -1.84 -5.56
C SER A 61 36.54 -0.39 -5.36
N GLN A 62 35.69 0.12 -6.25
CA GLN A 62 35.15 1.49 -6.19
C GLN A 62 33.83 1.55 -5.43
N LEU A 63 33.03 0.48 -5.43
CA LEU A 63 31.72 0.45 -4.80
C LEU A 63 31.85 0.55 -3.27
N LYS A 64 31.14 1.52 -2.68
CA LYS A 64 31.12 1.73 -1.21
C LYS A 64 29.80 1.34 -0.60
N ILE A 65 28.70 1.73 -1.25
CA ILE A 65 27.34 1.48 -0.78
C ILE A 65 26.47 1.28 -2.02
N ILE A 66 25.62 0.26 -2.01
CA ILE A 66 24.50 0.14 -2.94
C ILE A 66 23.21 0.04 -2.13
N LYS A 67 22.16 0.74 -2.56
CA LYS A 67 20.85 0.68 -1.91
C LYS A 67 19.73 0.63 -2.92
N LYS A 68 18.80 -0.28 -2.67
CA LYS A 68 17.55 -0.41 -3.40
C LYS A 68 16.62 0.75 -3.06
N LEU A 69 15.92 1.25 -4.07
CA LEU A 69 14.97 2.35 -3.99
C LEU A 69 13.59 1.87 -4.43
N SER A 70 12.58 2.72 -4.22
CA SER A 70 11.28 2.53 -4.87
C SER A 70 11.45 2.48 -6.40
N PRO A 71 10.68 1.66 -7.14
CA PRO A 71 10.81 1.52 -8.60
C PRO A 71 10.65 2.83 -9.38
N ARG A 72 9.93 3.80 -8.80
CA ARG A 72 9.79 5.17 -9.29
C ARG A 72 10.27 6.17 -8.26
N THR A 73 10.55 7.40 -8.68
CA THR A 73 10.76 8.51 -7.75
C THR A 73 9.45 8.88 -7.08
N ILE A 74 9.38 8.74 -5.76
CA ILE A 74 8.19 9.05 -4.96
C ILE A 74 8.50 10.18 -3.99
N ARG A 75 7.63 11.18 -3.87
CA ARG A 75 7.76 12.27 -2.88
C ARG A 75 7.11 11.89 -1.56
N ASN A 76 7.49 12.54 -0.46
CA ASN A 76 6.82 12.35 0.83
C ASN A 76 5.33 12.75 0.75
N SER A 77 5.00 13.76 -0.06
CA SER A 77 3.61 14.16 -0.34
C SER A 77 2.80 13.06 -1.00
N ASP A 78 3.40 12.27 -1.90
CA ASP A 78 2.71 11.22 -2.65
C ASP A 78 2.38 10.04 -1.74
N ILE A 79 3.31 9.68 -0.84
CA ILE A 79 3.06 8.70 0.23
C ILE A 79 1.91 9.18 1.11
N ARG A 80 1.99 10.42 1.61
CA ARG A 80 0.96 11.00 2.48
C ARG A 80 -0.41 11.03 1.80
N ALA A 81 -0.48 11.36 0.51
CA ALA A 81 -1.75 11.41 -0.22
C ALA A 81 -2.49 10.06 -0.16
N ILE A 82 -1.78 8.96 -0.41
CA ILE A 82 -2.37 7.62 -0.36
C ILE A 82 -2.73 7.22 1.06
N GLU A 83 -1.90 7.55 2.05
CA GLU A 83 -2.18 7.21 3.45
C GLU A 83 -3.37 8.02 4.02
N VAL A 84 -3.56 9.27 3.57
CA VAL A 84 -4.78 10.05 3.86
C VAL A 84 -6.02 9.39 3.24
N ALA A 85 -5.95 9.03 1.95
CA ALA A 85 -7.06 8.33 1.28
C ALA A 85 -7.36 6.98 1.95
N THR A 86 -6.33 6.24 2.36
CA THR A 86 -6.46 4.99 3.12
C THR A 86 -7.10 5.24 4.48
N ALA A 87 -6.73 6.30 5.17
CA ALA A 87 -7.33 6.63 6.45
C ALA A 87 -8.81 6.99 6.34
N ALA A 88 -9.20 7.74 5.30
CA ALA A 88 -10.60 8.01 5.00
C ALA A 88 -11.38 6.72 4.67
N ALA A 89 -10.75 5.73 4.03
CA ALA A 89 -11.36 4.45 3.70
C ALA A 89 -11.53 3.51 4.91
N PHE A 90 -10.81 3.79 6.00
CA PHE A 90 -10.79 3.04 7.26
C PHE A 90 -10.64 4.00 8.46
N PRO A 91 -11.68 4.80 8.78
CA PRO A 91 -11.55 5.95 9.69
C PRO A 91 -11.39 5.58 11.18
N GLY A 92 -11.54 4.32 11.57
CA GLY A 92 -11.81 3.96 12.97
C GLY A 92 -13.27 4.20 13.36
N LYS A 93 -13.66 3.78 14.57
CA LYS A 93 -14.92 4.19 15.23
C LYS A 93 -14.75 5.58 15.84
N GLU A 94 -13.59 5.81 16.44
CA GLU A 94 -13.15 7.10 16.95
C GLU A 94 -11.81 7.45 16.30
N HIS A 95 -11.65 8.72 15.98
CA HIS A 95 -10.39 9.24 15.50
C HIS A 95 -10.23 10.70 15.88
N THR A 96 -8.99 11.09 16.17
CA THR A 96 -8.64 12.48 16.43
C THR A 96 -7.21 12.72 15.99
N TRP A 97 -6.91 13.98 15.69
CA TRP A 97 -5.55 14.41 15.48
C TRP A 97 -4.85 14.64 16.81
N THR A 98 -3.54 14.42 16.82
CA THR A 98 -2.68 14.91 17.90
C THR A 98 -2.71 16.43 17.99
N ALA A 99 -2.38 16.99 19.14
CA ALA A 99 -2.44 18.44 19.37
C ALA A 99 -1.57 19.25 18.38
N ASP A 100 -0.49 18.65 17.89
CA ASP A 100 0.40 19.24 16.88
C ASP A 100 -0.10 19.09 15.43
N GLY A 101 -1.22 18.38 15.22
CA GLY A 101 -1.82 18.13 13.91
C GLY A 101 -1.00 17.20 13.00
N GLN A 102 -0.04 16.44 13.55
CA GLN A 102 0.86 15.62 12.73
C GLN A 102 0.45 14.15 12.61
N TRP A 103 -0.26 13.61 13.59
CA TRP A 103 -0.69 12.21 13.61
C TRP A 103 -2.20 12.10 13.74
N LEU A 104 -2.81 11.30 12.87
CA LEU A 104 -4.21 10.92 12.99
C LEU A 104 -4.30 9.60 13.76
N MET A 105 -4.80 9.65 14.99
CA MET A 105 -5.02 8.50 15.86
C MET A 105 -6.39 7.91 15.56
N ARG A 106 -6.46 6.59 15.36
CA ARG A 106 -7.69 5.88 15.00
C ARG A 106 -7.87 4.64 15.85
N ALA A 107 -9.04 4.49 16.45
CA ALA A 107 -9.47 3.35 17.25
C ALA A 107 -10.71 2.73 16.58
N GLY A 108 -10.56 1.51 16.07
CA GLY A 108 -11.54 0.77 15.28
C GLY A 108 -12.03 -0.51 15.97
N ASP A 109 -11.96 -1.62 15.25
CA ASP A 109 -12.44 -2.94 15.70
C ASP A 109 -11.43 -3.74 16.54
N GLY A 110 -10.24 -3.19 16.80
CA GLY A 110 -9.12 -3.89 17.46
C GLY A 110 -8.48 -5.03 16.66
N VAL A 111 -9.04 -5.42 15.50
CA VAL A 111 -8.60 -6.57 14.70
C VAL A 111 -7.83 -6.13 13.45
N THR A 112 -8.33 -5.10 12.76
CA THR A 112 -7.76 -4.68 11.48
C THR A 112 -6.80 -3.50 11.65
N GLY A 113 -5.54 -3.67 11.26
CA GLY A 113 -4.53 -2.61 11.41
C GLY A 113 -4.86 -1.28 10.74
N ARG A 114 -5.60 -1.35 9.62
CA ARG A 114 -5.93 -0.18 8.82
C ARG A 114 -6.87 0.80 9.52
N SER A 115 -7.70 0.36 10.47
CA SER A 115 -8.60 1.22 11.26
C SER A 115 -8.15 1.41 12.71
N ASN A 116 -7.03 0.79 13.11
CA ASN A 116 -6.50 0.79 14.48
C ASN A 116 -5.01 1.20 14.48
N SER A 117 -4.69 2.42 14.07
CA SER A 117 -3.29 2.90 14.07
C SER A 117 -3.17 4.42 13.99
N ALA A 118 -2.16 4.97 14.66
CA ALA A 118 -1.75 6.35 14.54
C ALA A 118 -0.94 6.51 13.25
N ALA A 119 -1.43 7.36 12.34
CA ALA A 119 -0.86 7.56 11.02
C ALA A 119 -0.19 8.94 10.89
N PRO A 120 1.05 9.05 10.37
CA PRO A 120 1.77 10.31 10.23
C PRO A 120 1.28 11.11 9.01
N LEU A 121 0.09 11.70 9.10
CA LEU A 121 -0.62 12.31 7.98
C LEU A 121 -0.45 13.83 7.88
N GLY A 122 0.06 14.51 8.90
CA GLY A 122 0.26 15.94 8.86
C GLY A 122 1.37 16.38 7.90
N PRO A 123 1.39 17.66 7.49
CA PRO A 123 2.32 18.18 6.48
C PRO A 123 3.79 18.05 6.91
N SER A 124 4.06 18.17 8.21
CA SER A 124 5.38 18.08 8.85
C SER A 124 5.64 16.73 9.53
N ALA A 125 4.70 15.80 9.45
CA ALA A 125 4.88 14.46 9.94
C ALA A 125 6.10 13.81 9.24
N GLY A 126 7.00 13.23 10.04
CA GLY A 126 8.29 12.71 9.57
C GLY A 126 9.49 13.62 9.86
N PHE A 127 9.27 14.88 10.28
CA PHE A 127 10.34 15.82 10.62
C PHE A 127 10.40 16.17 12.12
N ASN A 128 9.29 15.99 12.84
CA ASN A 128 9.17 16.27 14.26
C ASN A 128 9.31 14.98 15.10
N ALA A 129 9.52 15.16 16.41
CA ALA A 129 9.34 14.07 17.36
C ALA A 129 7.90 13.57 17.35
N ILE A 130 7.71 12.31 17.72
CA ILE A 130 6.37 11.72 17.80
C ILE A 130 5.79 12.06 19.16
N PRO A 131 4.54 12.58 19.24
CA PRO A 131 3.83 12.82 20.50
C PRO A 131 3.38 11.49 21.12
N ILE A 132 4.33 10.64 21.51
CA ILE A 132 4.05 9.24 21.89
C ILE A 132 3.17 9.14 23.13
N ASP A 133 3.32 10.04 24.11
CA ASP A 133 2.50 10.04 25.33
C ASP A 133 1.03 10.30 25.01
N GLU A 134 0.74 11.27 24.13
CA GLU A 134 -0.63 11.57 23.67
C GLU A 134 -1.24 10.38 22.91
N ILE A 135 -0.43 9.72 22.07
CA ILE A 135 -0.84 8.52 21.33
C ILE A 135 -1.13 7.37 22.29
N ASP A 136 -0.27 7.14 23.28
CA ASP A 136 -0.45 6.11 24.30
C ASP A 136 -1.72 6.34 25.11
N GLU A 137 -2.00 7.57 25.53
CA GLU A 137 -3.24 7.92 26.23
C GLU A 137 -4.49 7.68 25.39
N PHE A 138 -4.44 8.00 24.09
CA PHE A 138 -5.55 7.74 23.17
C PHE A 138 -5.86 6.24 23.11
N TYR A 139 -4.84 5.39 22.89
CA TYR A 139 -5.04 3.94 22.81
C TYR A 139 -5.47 3.33 24.15
N ALA A 140 -4.89 3.77 25.26
CA ALA A 140 -5.24 3.31 26.60
C ALA A 140 -6.71 3.61 26.96
N ARG A 141 -7.23 4.81 26.66
CA ARG A 141 -8.66 5.15 26.89
C ARG A 141 -9.63 4.27 26.09
N HIS A 142 -9.18 3.67 24.99
CA HIS A 142 -9.98 2.77 24.17
C HIS A 142 -9.74 1.28 24.49
N GLY A 143 -8.90 0.96 25.49
CA GLY A 143 -8.54 -0.41 25.82
C GLY A 143 -7.79 -1.14 24.71
N LEU A 144 -7.03 -0.40 23.89
CA LEU A 144 -6.26 -0.92 22.76
C LEU A 144 -4.75 -0.75 23.01
N PRO A 145 -3.90 -1.62 22.45
CA PRO A 145 -2.45 -1.39 22.45
C PRO A 145 -2.09 -0.23 21.53
N THR A 146 -1.06 0.53 21.90
CA THR A 146 -0.52 1.57 21.02
C THR A 146 -0.01 0.95 19.72
N ARG A 147 -0.48 1.50 18.61
CA ARG A 147 -0.10 1.02 17.28
C ARG A 147 0.21 2.18 16.34
N LEU A 148 1.42 2.17 15.79
CA LEU A 148 1.90 3.16 14.83
C LEU A 148 1.88 2.58 13.41
N LEU A 149 1.37 3.36 12.45
CA LEU A 149 1.61 3.12 11.04
C LEU A 149 2.93 3.78 10.65
N LEU A 150 3.84 3.01 10.05
CA LEU A 150 5.17 3.47 9.64
C LEU A 150 5.33 3.39 8.11
N PRO A 151 4.89 4.41 7.34
CA PRO A 151 5.15 4.45 5.90
C PRO A 151 6.62 4.76 5.62
N GLU A 152 7.14 4.23 4.52
CA GLU A 152 8.51 4.46 4.07
C GLU A 152 8.84 5.97 4.08
N ARG A 153 9.94 6.35 4.75
CA ARG A 153 10.38 7.73 5.03
C ARG A 153 9.53 8.55 6.00
N LEU A 154 8.19 8.46 5.98
CA LEU A 154 7.34 9.23 6.92
C LEU A 154 7.40 8.66 8.35
N GLY A 155 7.51 7.34 8.49
CA GLY A 155 7.64 6.65 9.77
C GLY A 155 9.05 6.70 10.38
N LYS A 156 10.03 7.30 9.69
CA LYS A 156 11.45 7.27 10.10
C LYS A 156 11.69 7.82 11.52
N PRO A 157 11.04 8.90 12.00
CA PRO A 157 11.19 9.34 13.38
C PRO A 157 10.79 8.29 14.41
N ALA A 158 9.84 7.41 14.07
CA ALA A 158 9.38 6.35 14.96
C ALA A 158 10.42 5.28 15.19
N GLU A 159 11.32 5.05 14.23
CA GLU A 159 12.36 4.01 14.33
C GLU A 159 13.22 4.17 15.59
N ARG A 160 13.37 5.39 16.11
CA ARG A 160 14.12 5.67 17.35
C ARG A 160 13.38 5.26 18.62
N LEU A 161 12.06 5.07 18.56
CA LEU A 161 11.21 4.63 19.66
C LEU A 161 11.06 3.11 19.70
N LEU A 162 11.36 2.42 18.60
CA LEU A 162 11.19 0.98 18.48
C LEU A 162 12.25 0.28 19.32
N GLY A 163 11.84 -0.20 20.49
CA GLY A 163 12.63 -1.01 21.42
C GLY A 163 12.06 -2.42 21.60
N PRO A 164 12.53 -3.17 22.63
CA PRO A 164 12.10 -4.54 22.89
C PRO A 164 10.59 -4.73 23.10
N ASP A 165 9.89 -3.68 23.56
CA ASP A 165 8.44 -3.71 23.82
C ASP A 165 7.60 -3.52 22.54
N TRP A 166 8.25 -3.30 21.39
CA TRP A 166 7.58 -3.11 20.11
C TRP A 166 7.67 -4.36 19.25
N GLU A 167 6.53 -4.78 18.72
CA GLU A 167 6.42 -5.81 17.70
C GLU A 167 6.23 -5.15 16.33
N LEU A 168 7.09 -5.52 15.37
CA LEU A 168 6.92 -5.12 13.97
C LEU A 168 6.06 -6.15 13.24
N GLU A 169 5.01 -5.66 12.59
CA GLU A 169 4.17 -6.47 11.73
C GLU A 169 4.78 -6.71 10.35
N PRO A 170 4.30 -7.73 9.61
CA PRO A 170 4.73 -7.99 8.25
C PRO A 170 4.63 -6.74 7.36
N GLU A 171 5.68 -6.53 6.56
CA GLU A 171 5.75 -5.45 5.58
C GLU A 171 4.61 -5.53 4.56
N ILE A 172 4.07 -4.37 4.23
CA ILE A 172 2.99 -4.18 3.26
C ILE A 172 3.51 -3.32 2.11
N LEU A 173 3.30 -3.80 0.89
CA LEU A 173 3.50 -3.04 -0.33
C LEU A 173 2.24 -2.24 -0.62
N VAL A 174 2.40 -0.93 -0.77
CA VAL A 174 1.40 -0.08 -1.40
C VAL A 174 1.67 -0.07 -2.88
N MET A 175 0.71 -0.55 -3.66
CA MET A 175 0.79 -0.54 -5.12
C MET A 175 -0.24 0.44 -5.69
N THR A 176 0.13 1.15 -6.75
CA THR A 176 -0.72 2.15 -7.38
C THR A 176 -0.78 1.99 -8.89
N ARG A 177 -1.85 2.53 -9.49
CA ARG A 177 -1.94 2.77 -10.93
C ARG A 177 -2.79 3.99 -11.25
N GLU A 178 -2.51 4.60 -12.39
CA GLU A 178 -3.40 5.58 -13.02
C GLU A 178 -4.61 4.86 -13.66
N LEU A 179 -5.76 5.54 -13.71
CA LEU A 179 -6.99 5.01 -14.33
C LEU A 179 -7.32 5.61 -15.70
N ASP A 180 -6.57 6.62 -16.14
CA ASP A 180 -6.69 7.20 -17.48
C ASP A 180 -6.42 6.18 -18.60
N SER A 181 -5.54 5.21 -18.33
CA SER A 181 -5.08 4.15 -19.23
C SER A 181 -5.80 2.81 -19.02
N LEU A 182 -7.03 2.84 -18.51
CA LEU A 182 -7.80 1.63 -18.18
C LEU A 182 -8.03 0.70 -19.38
N GLU A 183 -8.14 1.25 -20.58
CA GLU A 183 -8.39 0.53 -21.83
C GLU A 183 -7.28 -0.49 -22.15
N SER A 184 -6.08 -0.29 -21.58
CA SER A 184 -4.96 -1.23 -21.71
C SER A 184 -5.07 -2.49 -20.83
N VAL A 185 -6.05 -2.54 -19.92
CA VAL A 185 -6.21 -3.66 -18.98
C VAL A 185 -7.06 -4.76 -19.60
N PRO A 186 -6.54 -6.00 -19.72
CA PRO A 186 -7.34 -7.12 -20.19
C PRO A 186 -8.58 -7.35 -19.32
N GLY A 187 -9.75 -7.48 -19.96
CA GLY A 187 -11.03 -7.69 -19.26
C GLY A 187 -11.66 -6.42 -18.67
N ALA A 188 -11.24 -5.24 -19.13
CA ALA A 188 -11.88 -3.96 -18.77
C ALA A 188 -13.28 -3.79 -19.38
N GLU A 189 -13.63 -4.55 -20.43
CA GLU A 189 -14.97 -4.55 -21.00
C GLU A 189 -16.03 -4.96 -19.96
N PRO A 190 -17.27 -4.43 -20.03
CA PRO A 190 -18.32 -4.76 -19.08
C PRO A 190 -18.56 -6.28 -18.98
N ASP A 191 -18.51 -6.80 -17.75
CA ASP A 191 -18.77 -8.21 -17.46
C ASP A 191 -20.20 -8.35 -16.91
N PRO A 192 -21.13 -9.03 -17.62
CA PRO A 192 -22.50 -9.17 -17.17
C PRO A 192 -22.65 -10.01 -15.90
N ALA A 193 -21.62 -10.81 -15.54
CA ALA A 193 -21.59 -11.57 -14.30
C ALA A 193 -21.13 -10.74 -13.10
N PHE A 194 -20.60 -9.54 -13.33
CA PHE A 194 -20.13 -8.65 -12.28
C PHE A 194 -21.26 -7.73 -11.79
N GLU A 195 -21.46 -7.72 -10.48
CA GLU A 195 -22.39 -6.83 -9.80
C GLU A 195 -21.62 -6.00 -8.77
N ILE A 196 -22.10 -4.78 -8.52
CA ILE A 196 -21.63 -3.97 -7.41
C ILE A 196 -22.80 -3.44 -6.61
N SER A 197 -22.69 -3.50 -5.29
CA SER A 197 -23.70 -3.02 -4.35
C SER A 197 -23.09 -2.04 -3.35
N GLU A 198 -23.89 -1.13 -2.82
CA GLU A 198 -23.44 -0.18 -1.79
C GLU A 198 -23.18 -0.84 -0.43
N GLN A 199 -23.75 -2.03 -0.22
CA GLN A 199 -23.62 -2.82 1.01
C GLN A 199 -23.42 -4.29 0.66
N PRO A 200 -22.60 -5.04 1.42
CA PRO A 200 -22.47 -6.49 1.25
C PRO A 200 -23.69 -7.18 1.87
N ASP A 201 -24.12 -8.26 1.23
CA ASP A 201 -25.09 -9.20 1.79
C ASP A 201 -24.38 -10.39 2.45
N LYS A 202 -25.17 -11.35 2.95
CA LYS A 202 -24.67 -12.52 3.65
C LYS A 202 -23.69 -13.33 2.79
N ASP A 203 -24.02 -13.58 1.52
CA ASP A 203 -23.16 -14.37 0.61
C ASP A 203 -21.79 -13.70 0.41
N TRP A 204 -21.76 -12.37 0.31
CA TRP A 204 -20.50 -11.63 0.23
C TRP A 204 -19.68 -11.77 1.52
N LEU A 205 -20.33 -11.63 2.69
CA LEU A 205 -19.66 -11.70 3.98
C LEU A 205 -19.14 -13.11 4.30
N ASP A 206 -19.91 -14.15 3.98
CA ASP A 206 -19.55 -15.55 4.21
C ASP A 206 -18.31 -15.97 3.41
N LEU A 207 -18.11 -15.39 2.22
CA LEU A 207 -16.93 -15.67 1.41
C LEU A 207 -15.68 -14.92 1.92
N TYR A 208 -15.84 -13.80 2.64
CA TYR A 208 -14.70 -12.97 3.03
C TYR A 208 -13.89 -13.53 4.20
N HIS A 209 -12.58 -13.67 3.97
CA HIS A 209 -11.62 -14.10 4.97
C HIS A 209 -10.50 -13.06 5.13
N PHE A 210 -10.23 -12.61 6.36
CA PHE A 210 -9.11 -11.72 6.65
C PHE A 210 -7.86 -12.54 6.97
N ARG A 211 -6.81 -12.39 6.15
CA ARG A 211 -5.56 -13.17 6.29
C ARG A 211 -5.80 -14.69 6.34
N GLY A 212 -6.81 -15.17 5.59
CA GLY A 212 -7.18 -16.58 5.52
C GLY A 212 -8.04 -17.08 6.68
N GLN A 213 -8.47 -16.21 7.59
CA GLN A 213 -9.36 -16.56 8.70
C GLN A 213 -10.72 -15.87 8.56
N ALA A 214 -11.77 -16.56 8.96
CA ALA A 214 -13.08 -15.93 9.12
C ALA A 214 -12.95 -14.82 10.17
N LEU A 215 -13.53 -13.65 9.88
CA LEU A 215 -13.60 -12.57 10.86
C LEU A 215 -14.74 -12.82 11.84
N HIS A 216 -14.57 -12.37 13.07
CA HIS A 216 -15.66 -12.28 14.01
C HIS A 216 -16.78 -11.37 13.43
N PRO A 217 -18.07 -11.69 13.62
CA PRO A 217 -19.17 -10.90 13.04
C PRO A 217 -19.07 -9.39 13.29
N ALA A 218 -18.64 -8.99 14.49
CA ALA A 218 -18.43 -7.58 14.82
C ALA A 218 -17.37 -6.87 13.94
N ALA A 219 -16.35 -7.58 13.47
CA ALA A 219 -15.33 -7.05 12.56
C ALA A 219 -15.81 -7.07 11.09
N LEU A 220 -16.67 -8.03 10.72
CA LEU A 220 -17.35 -8.03 9.41
C LEU A 220 -18.29 -6.82 9.28
N GLU A 221 -19.03 -6.48 10.33
CA GLU A 221 -19.87 -5.27 10.36
C GLU A 221 -19.05 -3.99 10.14
N TYR A 222 -17.77 -3.97 10.52
CA TYR A 222 -16.91 -2.82 10.28
C TYR A 222 -16.72 -2.53 8.78
N LEU A 223 -16.79 -3.55 7.91
CA LEU A 223 -16.72 -3.35 6.46
C LEU A 223 -17.88 -2.51 5.93
N ARG A 224 -19.04 -2.59 6.60
CA ARG A 224 -20.30 -1.95 6.22
C ARG A 224 -20.38 -0.48 6.64
N HIS A 225 -19.52 -0.05 7.57
CA HIS A 225 -19.56 1.29 8.12
C HIS A 225 -19.31 2.33 7.02
N ARG A 226 -20.19 3.31 6.94
CA ARG A 226 -20.06 4.40 5.99
C ARG A 226 -18.77 5.18 6.27
N ILE A 227 -18.13 5.58 5.19
CA ILE A 227 -16.95 6.43 5.20
C ILE A 227 -17.31 7.79 4.62
N GLU A 228 -16.46 8.79 4.85
CA GLU A 228 -16.49 10.04 4.09
C GLU A 228 -15.98 9.78 2.66
N GLY A 229 -16.87 9.24 1.84
CA GLY A 229 -16.57 8.72 0.51
C GLY A 229 -17.64 7.74 0.02
N THR A 230 -17.31 6.94 -0.98
CA THR A 230 -18.22 5.94 -1.55
C THR A 230 -17.69 4.54 -1.32
N LEU A 231 -18.58 3.60 -0.97
CA LEU A 231 -18.26 2.18 -0.86
C LEU A 231 -18.88 1.41 -2.03
N GLY A 232 -18.18 0.38 -2.47
CA GLY A 232 -18.69 -0.58 -3.44
C GLY A 232 -18.26 -1.99 -3.07
N PHE A 233 -19.21 -2.90 -3.04
CA PHE A 233 -19.01 -4.33 -2.78
C PHE A 233 -19.25 -5.07 -4.09
N GLY A 234 -18.15 -5.36 -4.78
CA GLY A 234 -18.17 -6.05 -6.06
C GLY A 234 -18.22 -7.56 -5.86
N ARG A 235 -18.92 -8.25 -6.77
CA ARG A 235 -18.94 -9.72 -6.85
C ARG A 235 -19.05 -10.21 -8.28
N ILE A 236 -18.62 -11.45 -8.52
CA ILE A 236 -18.96 -12.22 -9.72
C ILE A 236 -19.89 -13.35 -9.32
N ARG A 237 -20.99 -13.52 -10.07
CA ARG A 237 -21.90 -14.65 -9.93
C ARG A 237 -21.82 -15.60 -11.12
N ILE A 238 -21.78 -16.90 -10.84
CA ILE A 238 -21.87 -17.96 -11.86
C ILE A 238 -22.93 -18.95 -11.40
N ASP A 239 -23.89 -19.25 -12.27
CA ASP A 239 -25.02 -20.15 -11.98
C ASP A 239 -25.78 -19.78 -10.68
N GLY A 240 -25.86 -18.48 -10.37
CA GLY A 240 -26.52 -17.94 -9.18
C GLY A 240 -25.66 -17.90 -7.91
N GLU A 241 -24.46 -18.49 -7.92
CA GLU A 241 -23.54 -18.55 -6.78
C GLU A 241 -22.56 -17.37 -6.79
N THR A 242 -22.31 -16.75 -5.62
CA THR A 242 -21.22 -15.77 -5.45
C THR A 242 -19.88 -16.49 -5.40
N VAL A 243 -19.08 -16.40 -6.46
CA VAL A 243 -17.81 -17.16 -6.59
C VAL A 243 -16.56 -16.32 -6.34
N ALA A 244 -16.69 -15.00 -6.37
CA ALA A 244 -15.58 -14.08 -6.14
C ALA A 244 -16.10 -12.73 -5.64
N ILE A 245 -15.38 -12.09 -4.72
CA ILE A 245 -15.75 -10.82 -4.10
C ILE A 245 -14.60 -9.84 -4.02
N THR A 246 -14.94 -8.55 -3.92
CA THR A 246 -13.98 -7.49 -3.62
C THR A 246 -14.67 -6.26 -3.02
N ARG A 247 -13.91 -5.43 -2.31
CA ARG A 247 -14.35 -4.11 -1.81
C ARG A 247 -13.57 -2.98 -2.49
N GLY A 248 -14.31 -1.99 -2.99
CA GLY A 248 -13.82 -0.72 -3.51
C GLY A 248 -14.21 0.44 -2.60
N THR A 249 -13.34 1.45 -2.48
CA THR A 249 -13.63 2.71 -1.77
C THR A 249 -13.23 3.90 -2.63
N LEU A 250 -14.05 4.94 -2.69
CA LEU A 250 -13.70 6.22 -3.32
C LEU A 250 -13.51 7.27 -2.25
N THR A 251 -12.27 7.70 -2.08
CA THR A 251 -11.84 8.62 -1.02
C THR A 251 -10.87 9.64 -1.57
N ARG A 252 -10.85 10.84 -0.97
CA ARG A 252 -9.96 11.91 -1.43
C ARG A 252 -8.69 11.99 -0.59
N SER A 253 -7.57 12.24 -1.24
CA SER A 253 -6.33 12.66 -0.58
C SER A 253 -6.38 14.15 -0.22
N GLY A 254 -5.41 14.62 0.57
CA GLY A 254 -5.35 16.02 1.03
C GLY A 254 -5.21 17.06 -0.10
N ASP A 255 -4.77 16.65 -1.29
CA ASP A 255 -4.74 17.49 -2.50
C ASP A 255 -6.05 17.44 -3.33
N GLY A 256 -7.07 16.75 -2.82
CA GLY A 256 -8.38 16.59 -3.46
C GLY A 256 -8.46 15.48 -4.50
N THR A 257 -7.37 14.79 -4.83
CA THR A 257 -7.38 13.67 -5.79
C THR A 257 -8.31 12.55 -5.31
N CYS A 258 -9.24 12.11 -6.16
CA CYS A 258 -10.10 10.97 -5.85
C CYS A 258 -9.37 9.65 -6.16
N TRP A 259 -9.27 8.79 -5.17
CA TRP A 259 -8.61 7.49 -5.23
C TRP A 259 -9.60 6.35 -5.09
N LEU A 260 -9.44 5.32 -5.91
CA LEU A 260 -10.02 4.00 -5.69
C LEU A 260 -9.11 3.18 -4.76
N GLY A 261 -9.56 2.91 -3.55
CA GLY A 261 -8.96 1.91 -2.68
C GLY A 261 -9.50 0.51 -3.02
N TYR A 262 -8.61 -0.41 -3.38
CA TYR A 262 -8.96 -1.79 -3.74
C TYR A 262 -8.54 -2.76 -2.65
N SER A 263 -9.49 -3.55 -2.13
CA SER A 263 -9.28 -4.42 -0.98
C SER A 263 -10.23 -5.62 -0.94
N ALA A 264 -10.01 -6.53 0.02
CA ALA A 264 -10.88 -7.68 0.29
C ALA A 264 -11.13 -8.58 -0.93
N VAL A 265 -10.11 -8.81 -1.75
CA VAL A 265 -10.18 -9.67 -2.93
C VAL A 265 -10.15 -11.14 -2.49
N GLU A 266 -11.21 -11.87 -2.79
CA GLU A 266 -11.30 -13.31 -2.50
C GLU A 266 -11.97 -14.05 -3.67
N VAL A 267 -11.51 -15.27 -3.93
CA VAL A 267 -12.11 -16.18 -4.92
C VAL A 267 -12.34 -17.51 -4.21
N ALA A 268 -13.58 -18.02 -4.30
CA ALA A 268 -13.98 -19.31 -3.74
C ALA A 268 -13.01 -20.41 -4.19
N ALA A 269 -12.67 -21.32 -3.28
CA ALA A 269 -11.55 -22.26 -3.46
C ALA A 269 -11.64 -23.05 -4.78
N ASP A 270 -12.81 -23.59 -5.10
CA ASP A 270 -13.07 -24.40 -6.29
C ASP A 270 -13.06 -23.59 -7.61
N TRP A 271 -13.15 -22.27 -7.50
CA TRP A 271 -13.17 -21.33 -8.61
C TRP A 271 -11.83 -20.61 -8.82
N ARG A 272 -10.83 -20.89 -7.98
CA ARG A 272 -9.48 -20.30 -8.09
C ARG A 272 -8.80 -20.73 -9.39
N ARG A 273 -7.80 -19.92 -9.80
CA ARG A 273 -6.98 -20.14 -11.01
C ARG A 273 -7.75 -20.10 -12.35
N ARG A 274 -8.99 -19.61 -12.35
CA ARG A 274 -9.83 -19.40 -13.55
C ARG A 274 -9.88 -17.93 -14.03
N GLY A 275 -8.93 -17.10 -13.57
CA GLY A 275 -8.86 -15.68 -13.96
C GLY A 275 -9.85 -14.72 -13.26
N LEU A 276 -10.68 -15.21 -12.34
CA LEU A 276 -11.72 -14.42 -11.66
C LEU A 276 -11.18 -13.22 -10.87
N GLY A 277 -10.03 -13.34 -10.20
CA GLY A 277 -9.42 -12.20 -9.50
C GLY A 277 -9.01 -11.07 -10.45
N THR A 278 -8.54 -11.41 -11.66
CA THR A 278 -8.22 -10.41 -12.70
C THR A 278 -9.49 -9.75 -13.22
N ARG A 279 -10.54 -10.53 -13.48
CA ARG A 279 -11.86 -10.01 -13.88
C ARG A 279 -12.43 -9.04 -12.84
N LEU A 280 -12.47 -9.43 -11.56
CA LEU A 280 -12.90 -8.56 -10.46
C LEU A 280 -12.12 -7.26 -10.42
N GLY A 281 -10.79 -7.36 -10.50
CA GLY A 281 -9.92 -6.18 -10.50
C GLY A 281 -10.25 -5.24 -11.64
N ALA A 282 -10.34 -5.75 -12.87
CA ALA A 282 -10.65 -4.94 -14.04
C ALA A 282 -12.02 -4.23 -13.92
N GLN A 283 -13.05 -4.94 -13.45
CA GLN A 283 -14.37 -4.34 -13.25
C GLN A 283 -14.39 -3.29 -12.12
N MET A 284 -13.65 -3.54 -11.02
CA MET A 284 -13.56 -2.56 -9.93
C MET A 284 -12.78 -1.30 -10.34
N LEU A 285 -11.75 -1.46 -11.18
CA LEU A 285 -11.01 -0.35 -11.76
C LEU A 285 -11.88 0.49 -12.69
N ARG A 286 -12.73 -0.15 -13.50
CA ARG A 286 -13.77 0.51 -14.31
C ARG A 286 -14.76 1.27 -13.43
N TRP A 287 -15.34 0.61 -12.43
CA TRP A 287 -16.25 1.27 -11.48
C TRP A 287 -15.60 2.51 -10.84
N GLY A 288 -14.34 2.42 -10.40
CA GLY A 288 -13.65 3.58 -9.85
C GLY A 288 -13.48 4.71 -10.85
N LYS A 289 -13.06 4.41 -12.09
CA LYS A 289 -12.93 5.40 -13.17
C LYS A 289 -14.26 6.09 -13.46
N ASP A 290 -15.33 5.30 -13.62
CA ASP A 290 -16.68 5.78 -13.94
C ASP A 290 -17.26 6.67 -12.82
N ASN A 291 -16.81 6.47 -11.58
CA ASN A 291 -17.19 7.27 -10.41
C ASN A 291 -16.13 8.32 -10.03
N GLY A 292 -15.26 8.69 -10.97
CA GLY A 292 -14.38 9.87 -10.87
C GLY A 292 -13.05 9.66 -10.16
N ALA A 293 -12.68 8.42 -9.81
CA ALA A 293 -11.31 8.15 -9.36
C ALA A 293 -10.32 8.41 -10.50
N LYS A 294 -9.19 9.04 -10.16
CA LYS A 294 -8.08 9.27 -11.10
C LYS A 294 -7.04 8.17 -11.00
N ARG A 295 -6.90 7.61 -9.80
CA ARG A 295 -5.88 6.63 -9.45
C ARG A 295 -6.48 5.54 -8.59
N ALA A 296 -5.88 4.37 -8.64
CA ALA A 296 -6.18 3.29 -7.72
C ALA A 296 -4.97 2.97 -6.84
N TYR A 297 -5.22 2.55 -5.61
CA TYR A 297 -4.22 2.00 -4.72
C TYR A 297 -4.73 0.70 -4.09
N LEU A 298 -3.79 -0.12 -3.65
CA LEU A 298 -4.05 -1.29 -2.83
C LEU A 298 -2.89 -1.54 -1.88
N GLN A 299 -3.15 -2.34 -0.86
CA GLN A 299 -2.19 -2.79 0.14
C GLN A 299 -2.11 -4.31 0.13
N VAL A 300 -0.92 -4.85 -0.03
CA VAL A 300 -0.67 -6.30 -0.08
C VAL A 300 0.58 -6.64 0.74
N GLN A 301 0.53 -7.71 1.55
CA GLN A 301 1.72 -8.16 2.28
C GLN A 301 2.83 -8.50 1.28
N SER A 302 4.07 -8.10 1.56
CA SER A 302 5.19 -8.26 0.62
C SER A 302 5.51 -9.72 0.27
N ARG A 303 5.15 -10.65 1.15
CA ARG A 303 5.25 -12.10 0.92
C ARG A 303 4.11 -12.72 0.09
N ASN A 304 3.06 -11.97 -0.24
CA ASN A 304 1.93 -12.49 -1.01
C ASN A 304 2.23 -12.43 -2.53
N THR A 305 3.16 -13.28 -2.98
CA THR A 305 3.58 -13.37 -4.38
C THR A 305 2.42 -13.57 -5.36
N PRO A 306 1.41 -14.44 -5.10
CA PRO A 306 0.27 -14.59 -6.00
C PRO A 306 -0.58 -13.31 -6.14
N GLY A 307 -0.81 -12.60 -5.03
CA GLY A 307 -1.53 -11.32 -5.02
C GLY A 307 -0.75 -10.24 -5.77
N ILE A 308 0.54 -10.11 -5.51
CA ILE A 308 1.41 -9.15 -6.21
C ILE A 308 1.39 -9.41 -7.72
N ALA A 309 1.54 -10.66 -8.15
CA ALA A 309 1.49 -11.02 -9.57
C ALA A 309 0.13 -10.72 -10.22
N LEU A 310 -0.98 -10.91 -9.50
CA LEU A 310 -2.31 -10.49 -9.95
C LEU A 310 -2.37 -8.96 -10.15
N TYR A 311 -1.92 -8.19 -9.18
CA TYR A 311 -2.00 -6.73 -9.24
C TYR A 311 -1.07 -6.14 -10.30
N THR A 312 0.11 -6.72 -10.51
CA THR A 312 1.00 -6.34 -11.62
C THR A 312 0.34 -6.55 -12.98
N LYS A 313 -0.40 -7.65 -13.19
CA LYS A 313 -1.17 -7.87 -14.43
C LYS A 313 -2.28 -6.85 -14.63
N LEU A 314 -2.81 -6.28 -13.55
CA LEU A 314 -3.79 -5.19 -13.57
C LEU A 314 -3.14 -3.81 -13.74
N GLY A 315 -1.82 -3.75 -13.97
CA GLY A 315 -1.08 -2.51 -14.20
C GLY A 315 -0.65 -1.78 -12.92
N PHE A 316 -0.81 -2.39 -11.74
CA PHE A 316 -0.31 -1.79 -10.51
C PHE A 316 1.22 -1.95 -10.40
N GLY A 317 1.90 -0.86 -10.04
CA GLY A 317 3.32 -0.85 -9.68
C GLY A 317 3.51 -0.56 -8.20
N GLU A 318 4.59 -1.05 -7.61
CA GLU A 318 4.96 -0.71 -6.22
C GLU A 318 5.25 0.79 -6.11
N HIS A 319 4.56 1.47 -5.18
CA HIS A 319 4.74 2.88 -4.89
C HIS A 319 5.65 3.06 -3.67
N HIS A 320 5.21 2.56 -2.52
CA HIS A 320 5.97 2.63 -1.29
C HIS A 320 5.64 1.44 -0.40
N ARG A 321 6.40 1.26 0.67
CA ARG A 321 6.13 0.22 1.67
C ARG A 321 5.72 0.85 3.00
N HIS A 322 4.99 0.10 3.80
CA HIS A 322 4.71 0.46 5.18
C HIS A 322 4.63 -0.80 6.02
N LEU A 323 4.65 -0.61 7.33
CA LEU A 323 4.35 -1.65 8.30
C LEU A 323 3.66 -1.02 9.50
N TYR A 324 3.19 -1.86 10.40
CA TYR A 324 2.70 -1.43 11.70
C TYR A 324 3.70 -1.82 12.78
N ALA A 325 3.87 -0.96 13.77
CA ALA A 325 4.55 -1.28 15.01
C ALA A 325 3.53 -1.23 16.15
N THR A 326 3.44 -2.29 16.94
CA THR A 326 2.53 -2.39 18.08
C THR A 326 3.31 -2.53 19.35
N ARG A 327 2.98 -1.70 20.35
CA ARG A 327 3.57 -1.79 21.68
C ARG A 327 2.84 -2.87 22.47
N ARG A 328 3.60 -3.82 23.01
CA ARG A 328 3.10 -4.90 23.88
C ARG A 328 2.97 -4.42 25.32
#